data_AF-A0A8T4DFN8-F1
#
_entry.id   AF-A0A8T4DFN8-F1
#
_cell.length_a   1.000
_cell.length_b   1.000
_cell.length_c   1.000
_cell.angle_alpha   90.00
_cell.angle_beta   90.00
_cell.angle_gamma   90.00
#
_symmetry.space_group_name_H-M   'P 1'
#
loop_
_entity.id
_entity.type
_entity.pdbx_description
1 polymer ?
#
loop_
_entity_poly.entity_id
_entity_poly.type
_entity_poly.pdbx_seq_one_letter_code
_entity_poly.pdbx_strand_id
1 'polypeptide(L)'
;EVNEISKSELERNGMAFVTKIVRKKEGPEFQMGSLKFTKKLARALQKKHGGQVSESFRMTGYDRQEGKPRYRATVVLRLPQLEEGKYILYDGTLWRISHMADKVTLANFSQTLALDFKKIEKESSSGNLRMVGDDVLVPGMMVSVGEGGSQVMRMDDYSTIDLEPESVPRGAEQGKRVLILKEGARYYLVNP
;
A
#
# COMPACT_ATOMS: atom_id res chain seq x y z
N GLU A 1 -2.38 -20.75 4.49
CA GLU A 1 -2.58 -19.57 5.37
C GLU A 1 -3.91 -19.57 6.16
N VAL A 2 -5.06 -19.18 5.61
CA VAL A 2 -6.32 -19.07 6.40
C VAL A 2 -6.70 -20.38 7.11
N ASN A 3 -6.63 -21.52 6.41
CA ASN A 3 -6.89 -22.84 7.00
C ASN A 3 -5.85 -23.24 8.05
N GLU A 4 -4.60 -22.79 7.95
CA GLU A 4 -3.55 -23.09 8.93
C GLU A 4 -3.75 -22.30 10.21
N ILE A 5 -4.10 -21.00 10.10
CA ILE A 5 -4.43 -20.14 11.23
C ILE A 5 -5.71 -20.63 11.94
N SER A 6 -6.66 -21.19 11.19
CA SER A 6 -7.86 -21.81 11.77
C SER A 6 -7.54 -23.10 12.52
N LYS A 7 -6.73 -24.00 11.95
CA LYS A 7 -6.32 -25.24 12.62
C LYS A 7 -5.56 -24.98 13.93
N SER A 8 -4.69 -23.98 14.00
CA SER A 8 -3.93 -23.67 15.22
C SER A 8 -4.77 -23.03 16.34
N GLU A 9 -5.93 -22.44 16.02
CA GLU A 9 -6.80 -21.81 17.02
C GLU A 9 -7.99 -22.68 17.46
N LEU A 10 -8.30 -23.75 16.73
CA LEU A 10 -9.36 -24.71 17.03
C LEU A 10 -9.20 -25.37 18.41
N GLU A 11 -7.96 -25.65 18.83
CA GLU A 11 -7.66 -26.22 20.17
C GLU A 11 -7.99 -25.26 21.33
N ARG A 12 -8.01 -23.94 21.06
CA ARG A 12 -8.29 -22.90 22.07
C ARG A 12 -9.71 -22.35 22.00
N ASN A 13 -10.37 -22.50 20.85
CA ASN A 13 -11.72 -22.03 20.60
C ASN A 13 -12.41 -22.97 19.61
N GLY A 14 -13.30 -23.84 20.11
CA GLY A 14 -13.99 -24.84 19.29
C GLY A 14 -14.87 -24.26 18.17
N MET A 15 -15.13 -22.94 18.16
CA MET A 15 -15.83 -22.22 17.08
C MET A 15 -14.89 -21.51 16.09
N ALA A 16 -13.57 -21.69 16.21
CA ALA A 16 -12.55 -21.09 15.35
C ALA A 16 -12.33 -21.86 14.02
N PHE A 17 -13.43 -22.22 13.35
CA PHE A 17 -13.40 -22.92 12.07
C PHE A 17 -14.07 -22.12 10.96
N VAL A 18 -13.62 -22.38 9.73
CA VAL A 18 -14.24 -21.88 8.50
C VAL A 18 -15.39 -22.80 8.14
N THR A 19 -16.62 -22.29 8.21
CA THR A 19 -17.83 -23.05 7.86
C THR A 19 -18.02 -23.15 6.35
N LYS A 20 -17.73 -22.05 5.63
CA LYS A 20 -17.91 -21.97 4.18
C LYS A 20 -16.94 -20.97 3.57
N ILE A 21 -16.45 -21.29 2.37
CA ILE A 21 -15.66 -20.37 1.54
C ILE A 21 -16.46 -20.10 0.27
N VAL A 22 -16.71 -18.82 -0.03
CA VAL A 22 -17.38 -18.38 -1.26
C VAL A 22 -16.40 -17.53 -2.05
N ARG A 23 -16.04 -17.96 -3.25
CA ARG A 23 -15.20 -17.16 -4.15
C ARG A 23 -16.06 -16.14 -4.88
N LYS A 24 -15.70 -14.86 -4.82
CA LYS A 24 -16.32 -13.78 -5.58
C LYS A 24 -15.26 -13.04 -6.40
N LYS A 25 -15.68 -12.19 -7.33
CA LYS A 25 -14.77 -11.41 -8.19
C LYS A 25 -13.93 -10.44 -7.37
N GLU A 26 -14.54 -9.82 -6.35
CA GLU A 26 -13.92 -8.88 -5.42
C GLU A 26 -13.02 -9.54 -4.36
N GLY A 27 -13.04 -10.88 -4.26
CA GLY A 27 -12.24 -11.64 -3.29
C GLY A 27 -13.03 -12.77 -2.63
N PRO A 28 -12.35 -13.62 -1.84
CA PRO A 28 -12.99 -14.70 -1.11
C PRO A 28 -13.74 -14.19 0.13
N GLU A 29 -14.95 -14.71 0.34
CA GLU A 29 -15.73 -14.53 1.57
C GLU A 29 -15.66 -15.80 2.42
N PHE A 30 -15.40 -15.62 3.71
CA PHE A 30 -15.31 -16.71 4.69
C PHE A 30 -16.45 -16.60 5.70
N GLN A 31 -17.24 -17.66 5.83
CA GLN A 31 -18.22 -17.79 6.90
C GLN A 31 -17.56 -18.46 8.10
N MET A 32 -17.69 -17.83 9.26
CA MET A 32 -16.93 -18.18 10.46
C MET A 32 -17.89 -18.40 11.63
N GLY A 33 -17.62 -19.41 12.46
CA GLY A 33 -18.42 -19.70 13.65
C GLY A 33 -18.19 -18.74 14.83
N SER A 34 -17.08 -17.98 14.84
CA SER A 34 -16.69 -17.13 15.96
C SER A 34 -16.23 -15.74 15.52
N LEU A 35 -16.89 -14.71 16.05
CA LEU A 35 -16.48 -13.31 15.82
C LEU A 35 -15.09 -13.02 16.37
N LYS A 36 -14.76 -13.51 17.58
CA LYS A 36 -13.44 -13.29 18.22
C LYS A 36 -12.32 -13.83 17.33
N PHE A 37 -12.47 -15.04 16.81
CA PHE A 37 -11.51 -15.63 15.90
C PHE A 37 -11.45 -14.88 14.56
N THR A 38 -12.60 -14.50 14.01
CA THR A 38 -12.68 -13.71 12.76
C THR A 38 -11.90 -12.40 12.86
N LYS A 39 -12.05 -11.67 13.98
CA LYS A 39 -11.28 -10.43 14.24
C LYS A 39 -9.78 -10.69 14.32
N LYS A 40 -9.37 -11.75 15.03
CA LYS A 40 -7.96 -12.14 15.15
C LYS A 40 -7.35 -12.48 13.79
N LEU A 41 -8.06 -13.25 12.97
CA LEU A 41 -7.65 -13.58 11.61
C LEU A 41 -7.52 -12.32 10.75
N ALA A 42 -8.53 -11.44 10.75
CA ALA A 42 -8.50 -10.19 9.99
C ALA A 42 -7.30 -9.31 10.38
N ARG A 43 -6.99 -9.21 11.68
CA ARG A 43 -5.81 -8.47 12.17
C ARG A 43 -4.49 -9.13 11.82
N ALA A 44 -4.41 -10.46 11.85
CA ALA A 44 -3.21 -11.18 11.43
C ALA A 44 -2.92 -10.95 9.94
N LEU A 45 -3.95 -11.08 9.09
CA LEU A 45 -3.84 -10.79 7.67
C LEU A 45 -3.51 -9.32 7.40
N GLN A 46 -4.13 -8.39 8.13
CA GLN A 46 -3.81 -6.96 8.05
C GLN A 46 -2.35 -6.67 8.41
N LYS A 47 -1.78 -7.32 9.42
CA LYS A 47 -0.37 -7.12 9.78
C LYS A 47 0.59 -7.62 8.69
N LYS A 48 0.21 -8.68 7.99
CA LYS A 48 1.05 -9.31 6.97
C LYS A 48 0.95 -8.61 5.61
N HIS A 49 -0.26 -8.23 5.21
CA HIS A 49 -0.55 -7.72 3.87
C HIS A 49 -1.01 -6.26 3.85
N GLY A 50 -1.15 -5.65 5.02
CA GLY A 50 -1.65 -4.29 5.16
C GLY A 50 -3.14 -4.16 4.96
N GLY A 51 -3.55 -2.94 4.62
CA GLY A 51 -4.93 -2.59 4.32
C GLY A 51 -5.77 -2.21 5.53
N GLN A 52 -7.08 -2.24 5.35
CA GLN A 52 -8.04 -1.71 6.31
C GLN A 52 -9.07 -2.75 6.72
N VAL A 53 -9.28 -2.86 8.04
CA VAL A 53 -10.33 -3.69 8.63
C VAL A 53 -11.51 -2.80 9.03
N SER A 54 -12.70 -3.17 8.59
CA SER A 54 -13.97 -2.58 9.02
C SER A 54 -14.92 -3.65 9.53
N GLU A 55 -15.81 -3.26 10.44
CA GLU A 55 -16.77 -4.15 11.07
C GLU A 55 -18.16 -3.55 10.98
N SER A 56 -19.17 -4.38 10.73
CA SER A 56 -20.57 -4.00 10.81
C SER A 56 -21.39 -5.08 11.51
N PHE A 57 -22.46 -4.66 12.19
CA PHE A 57 -23.33 -5.54 12.95
C PHE A 57 -24.76 -5.37 12.46
N ARG A 58 -25.46 -6.48 12.22
CA ARG A 58 -26.87 -6.50 11.86
C ARG A 58 -27.61 -7.41 12.83
N MET A 59 -28.65 -6.91 13.48
CA MET A 59 -29.54 -7.74 14.30
C MET A 59 -30.30 -8.71 13.39
N THR A 60 -30.27 -10.00 13.71
CA THR A 60 -30.90 -11.07 12.92
C THR A 60 -32.12 -11.66 13.60
N GLY A 61 -32.36 -11.33 14.87
CA GLY A 61 -33.53 -11.76 15.63
C GLY A 61 -33.25 -11.74 17.12
N TYR A 62 -34.08 -12.46 17.86
CA TYR A 62 -33.92 -12.65 19.30
C TYR A 62 -33.74 -14.14 19.60
N ASP A 63 -32.93 -14.43 20.60
CA ASP A 63 -32.91 -15.74 21.23
C ASP A 63 -34.25 -15.97 21.92
N ARG A 64 -34.99 -16.98 21.47
CA ARG A 64 -36.33 -17.27 22.00
C ARG A 64 -36.31 -17.78 23.45
N GLN A 65 -35.17 -18.28 23.93
CA GLN A 65 -35.03 -18.77 25.30
C GLN A 65 -34.54 -17.68 26.24
N GLU A 66 -33.53 -16.91 25.84
CA GLU A 66 -32.91 -15.89 26.72
C GLU A 66 -33.44 -14.46 26.49
N GLY A 67 -34.26 -14.23 25.46
CA GLY A 67 -34.74 -12.89 25.07
C GLY A 67 -33.64 -11.94 24.58
N LYS A 68 -32.42 -12.43 24.37
CA LYS A 68 -31.27 -11.61 23.96
C LYS A 68 -31.23 -11.40 22.44
N PRO A 69 -30.88 -10.21 21.95
CA PRO A 69 -30.73 -9.98 20.52
C PRO A 69 -29.58 -10.81 19.95
N ARG A 70 -29.84 -11.49 18.82
CA ARG A 70 -28.83 -12.17 18.01
C ARG A 70 -28.35 -11.26 16.90
N TYR A 71 -27.03 -11.24 16.69
CA TYR A 71 -26.39 -10.41 15.68
C TYR A 71 -25.60 -11.26 14.69
N ARG A 72 -25.57 -10.81 13.44
CA ARG A 72 -24.56 -11.18 12.46
C ARG A 72 -23.56 -10.05 12.35
N ALA A 73 -22.29 -10.36 12.56
CA ALA A 73 -21.19 -9.45 12.33
C ALA A 73 -20.55 -9.72 10.97
N THR A 74 -20.19 -8.67 10.24
CA THR A 74 -19.39 -8.74 9.02
C THR A 74 -18.06 -8.06 9.29
N VAL A 75 -16.96 -8.75 9.04
CA VAL A 75 -15.60 -8.19 9.12
C VAL A 75 -15.03 -8.16 7.71
N VAL A 76 -14.67 -6.97 7.23
CA VAL A 76 -14.12 -6.77 5.89
C VAL A 76 -12.68 -6.32 6.02
N LEU A 77 -11.76 -7.07 5.42
CA LEU A 77 -10.38 -6.62 5.17
C LEU A 77 -10.29 -6.18 3.70
N ARG A 78 -10.07 -4.88 3.47
CA ARG A 78 -9.74 -4.35 2.15
C ARG A 78 -8.23 -4.27 2.01
N LEU A 79 -7.68 -5.02 1.07
CA LEU A 79 -6.27 -4.94 0.72
C LEU A 79 -6.01 -3.64 -0.08
N PRO A 80 -4.84 -3.02 0.12
CA PRO A 80 -4.45 -1.84 -0.62
C PRO A 80 -4.16 -2.20 -2.09
N GLN A 81 -4.41 -1.28 -3.03
CA GLN A 81 -3.91 -1.38 -4.40
C GLN A 81 -2.48 -0.84 -4.50
N LEU A 82 -1.60 -1.34 -3.63
CA LEU A 82 -0.21 -0.93 -3.53
C LEU A 82 0.66 -2.16 -3.66
N GLU A 83 1.83 -2.00 -4.25
CA GLU A 83 2.77 -3.09 -4.48
C GLU A 83 4.19 -2.59 -4.21
N GLU A 84 4.97 -3.39 -3.49
CA GLU A 84 6.39 -3.09 -3.25
C GLU A 84 7.15 -2.99 -4.58
N GLY A 85 8.07 -2.03 -4.67
CA GLY A 85 8.81 -1.74 -5.90
C GLY A 85 8.10 -0.78 -6.86
N LYS A 86 6.80 -0.51 -6.67
CA LYS A 86 6.09 0.52 -7.45
C LYS A 86 6.36 1.92 -6.93
N TYR A 87 5.94 2.90 -7.72
CA TYR A 87 6.22 4.31 -7.48
C TYR A 87 4.94 5.09 -7.23
N ILE A 88 5.04 6.10 -6.36
CA ILE A 88 3.96 7.04 -6.09
C ILE A 88 4.47 8.46 -6.12
N LEU A 89 3.64 9.36 -6.65
CA LEU A 89 3.84 10.79 -6.48
C LEU A 89 3.04 11.22 -5.27
N TYR A 90 3.72 11.73 -4.25
CA TYR A 90 3.09 12.20 -3.00
C TYR A 90 3.70 13.54 -2.60
N ASP A 91 2.84 14.56 -2.48
CA ASP A 91 3.22 15.92 -2.08
C ASP A 91 4.37 16.49 -2.94
N GLY A 92 4.25 16.34 -4.26
CA GLY A 92 5.24 16.81 -5.24
C GLY A 92 6.58 16.07 -5.21
N THR A 93 6.70 14.97 -4.46
CA THR A 93 7.91 14.15 -4.41
C THR A 93 7.60 12.76 -4.96
N LEU A 94 8.50 12.23 -5.79
CA LEU A 94 8.40 10.87 -6.29
C LEU A 94 9.06 9.91 -5.30
N TRP A 95 8.34 8.85 -4.95
CA TRP A 95 8.76 7.87 -3.97
C TRP A 95 8.65 6.46 -4.52
N ARG A 96 9.56 5.59 -4.09
CA ARG A 96 9.45 4.14 -4.28
C ARG A 96 8.80 3.52 -3.04
N ILE A 97 7.85 2.62 -3.24
CA ILE A 97 7.32 1.77 -2.17
C ILE A 97 8.39 0.72 -1.85
N SER A 98 9.14 0.92 -0.76
CA SER A 98 10.25 0.03 -0.39
C SER A 98 9.81 -1.16 0.43
N HIS A 99 8.78 -0.99 1.26
CA HIS A 99 8.23 -2.07 2.08
C HIS A 99 6.76 -1.84 2.43
N MET A 100 5.99 -2.93 2.55
CA MET A 100 4.58 -2.91 2.91
C MET A 100 4.23 -4.04 3.88
N ALA A 101 3.83 -3.67 5.09
CA ALA A 101 3.31 -4.59 6.11
C ALA A 101 2.11 -3.95 6.81
N ASP A 102 2.23 -3.60 8.09
CA ASP A 102 1.22 -2.82 8.82
C ASP A 102 1.18 -1.34 8.40
N LYS A 103 2.31 -0.85 7.87
CA LYS A 103 2.47 0.45 7.22
C LYS A 103 3.10 0.30 5.85
N VAL A 104 3.01 1.37 5.07
CA VAL A 104 3.70 1.49 3.79
C VAL A 104 4.89 2.40 3.99
N THR A 105 6.07 1.86 3.73
CA THR A 105 7.33 2.59 3.77
C THR A 105 7.68 3.05 2.37
N LEU A 106 7.85 4.35 2.25
CA LEU A 106 8.26 5.06 1.06
C LEU A 106 9.71 5.45 1.20
N ALA A 107 10.51 5.27 0.16
CA ALA A 107 11.90 5.67 0.14
C ALA A 107 12.20 6.48 -1.12
N ASN A 108 13.13 7.42 -0.98
CA ASN A 108 13.80 8.09 -2.09
C ASN A 108 15.30 8.17 -1.78
N PHE A 109 16.05 9.00 -2.51
CA PHE A 109 17.52 9.14 -2.37
C PHE A 109 18.04 9.44 -0.96
N SER A 110 17.32 10.19 -0.12
CA SER A 110 17.85 10.65 1.16
C SER A 110 16.94 10.39 2.36
N GLN A 111 15.70 9.99 2.13
CA GLN A 111 14.71 9.90 3.19
C GLN A 111 13.79 8.69 3.04
N THR A 112 13.23 8.30 4.17
CA THR A 112 12.21 7.26 4.29
C THR A 112 11.01 7.83 5.04
N LEU A 113 9.81 7.52 4.57
CA LEU A 113 8.55 7.96 5.16
C LEU A 113 7.62 6.76 5.35
N ALA A 114 7.13 6.54 6.56
CA ALA A 114 6.16 5.49 6.86
C ALA A 114 4.74 6.07 6.99
N LEU A 115 3.81 5.57 6.19
CA LEU A 115 2.41 6.00 6.19
C LEU A 115 1.48 4.84 6.54
N ASP A 116 0.44 5.11 7.34
CA ASP A 116 -0.64 4.16 7.56
C ASP A 116 -1.55 4.09 6.33
N PHE A 117 -2.15 2.92 6.07
CA PHE A 117 -3.09 2.73 4.94
C PHE A 117 -4.26 3.70 4.93
N LYS A 118 -4.74 4.13 6.11
CA LYS A 118 -5.79 5.15 6.23
C LYS A 118 -5.34 6.51 5.70
N LYS A 119 -4.08 6.88 5.96
CA LYS A 119 -3.52 8.12 5.45
C LYS A 119 -3.36 8.04 3.95
N ILE A 120 -2.85 6.91 3.41
CA ILE A 120 -2.72 6.75 1.95
C ILE A 120 -4.06 6.87 1.23
N GLU A 121 -5.10 6.20 1.72
CA GLU A 121 -6.43 6.30 1.10
C GLU A 121 -6.98 7.73 1.14
N LYS A 122 -6.78 8.43 2.26
CA LYS A 122 -7.17 9.85 2.40
C LYS A 122 -6.42 10.74 1.40
N GLU A 123 -5.10 10.65 1.35
CA GLU A 123 -4.27 11.45 0.45
C GLU A 123 -4.52 11.11 -1.03
N SER A 124 -4.85 9.86 -1.32
CA SER A 124 -5.25 9.44 -2.66
C SER A 124 -6.59 10.03 -3.06
N SER A 125 -7.56 10.02 -2.14
CA SER A 125 -8.89 10.59 -2.37
C SER A 125 -8.86 12.12 -2.49
N SER A 126 -7.93 12.81 -1.82
CA SER A 126 -7.74 14.26 -1.95
C SER A 126 -6.89 14.65 -3.17
N GLY A 127 -6.33 13.69 -3.90
CA GLY A 127 -5.49 13.92 -5.08
C GLY A 127 -4.02 14.28 -4.77
N ASN A 128 -3.62 14.26 -3.50
CA ASN A 128 -2.24 14.56 -3.07
C ASN A 128 -1.29 13.38 -3.29
N LEU A 129 -1.83 12.16 -3.40
CA LEU A 129 -1.10 10.93 -3.62
C LEU A 129 -1.67 10.18 -4.82
N ARG A 130 -0.81 9.76 -5.75
CA ARG A 130 -1.22 8.89 -6.86
C ARG A 130 -0.16 7.86 -7.20
N MET A 131 -0.61 6.71 -7.69
CA MET A 131 0.27 5.70 -8.29
C MET A 131 0.86 6.23 -9.59
N VAL A 132 2.11 5.86 -9.84
CA VAL A 132 2.82 6.13 -11.09
C VAL A 132 3.01 4.81 -11.83
N GLY A 133 2.60 4.76 -13.09
CA GLY A 133 2.79 3.60 -13.95
C GLY A 133 4.26 3.43 -14.34
N ASP A 134 4.70 2.19 -14.51
CA ASP A 134 6.09 1.91 -14.90
C ASP A 134 6.38 2.38 -16.34
N ASP A 135 5.36 2.45 -17.19
CA ASP A 135 5.42 2.85 -18.60
C ASP A 135 5.75 4.33 -18.81
N VAL A 136 5.47 5.17 -17.80
CA VAL A 136 5.78 6.60 -17.84
C VAL A 136 7.11 6.96 -17.17
N LEU A 137 7.81 5.96 -16.61
CA LEU A 137 9.11 6.14 -15.98
C LEU A 137 10.24 5.84 -16.95
N VAL A 138 11.08 6.83 -17.20
CA VAL A 138 12.23 6.73 -18.10
C VAL A 138 13.51 6.53 -17.28
N PRO A 139 14.29 5.47 -17.53
CA PRO A 139 15.59 5.32 -16.88
C PRO A 139 16.54 6.44 -17.27
N GLY A 140 17.31 6.92 -16.29
CA GLY A 140 18.26 8.02 -16.45
C GLY A 140 19.55 7.82 -15.66
N MET A 141 20.49 8.72 -15.87
CA MET A 141 21.72 8.85 -15.09
C MET A 141 22.00 10.31 -14.75
N MET A 142 22.30 10.61 -13.48
CA MET A 142 22.72 11.95 -13.07
C MET A 142 24.08 12.26 -13.68
N VAL A 143 24.16 13.31 -14.50
CA VAL A 143 25.40 13.74 -15.18
C VAL A 143 26.15 14.76 -14.35
N SER A 144 25.43 15.66 -13.69
CA SER A 144 25.98 16.66 -12.77
C SER A 144 24.96 16.97 -11.67
N VAL A 145 25.46 17.30 -10.48
CA VAL A 145 24.68 17.82 -9.35
C VAL A 145 25.52 18.88 -8.67
N GLY A 146 25.02 20.12 -8.56
CA GLY A 146 25.74 21.20 -7.86
C GLY A 146 25.49 22.61 -8.41
N GLU A 147 26.38 23.53 -8.05
CA GLU A 147 26.27 24.98 -8.34
C GLU A 147 26.30 25.32 -9.84
N GLY A 148 26.94 24.48 -10.66
CA GLY A 148 26.95 24.62 -12.12
C GLY A 148 25.66 24.18 -12.82
N GLY A 149 24.61 23.87 -12.06
CA GLY A 149 23.38 23.25 -12.56
C GLY A 149 23.41 21.73 -12.40
N SER A 150 22.21 21.15 -12.32
CA SER A 150 22.05 19.69 -12.22
C SER A 150 21.47 19.17 -13.52
N GLN A 151 22.07 18.10 -14.04
CA GLN A 151 21.65 17.50 -15.31
C GLN A 151 21.41 16.00 -15.15
N VAL A 152 20.40 15.52 -15.86
CA VAL A 152 20.13 14.08 -16.02
C VAL A 152 20.15 13.72 -17.49
N MET A 153 20.83 12.63 -17.82
CA MET A 153 20.78 12.03 -19.15
C MET A 153 19.73 10.94 -19.15
N ARG A 154 18.79 11.00 -20.09
CA ARG A 154 17.85 9.89 -20.32
C ARG A 154 18.59 8.74 -21.00
N MET A 155 18.24 7.50 -20.66
CA MET A 155 18.92 6.31 -21.20
C MET A 155 18.19 5.70 -22.41
N ASP A 156 17.02 6.22 -22.75
CA ASP A 156 16.25 5.79 -23.94
C ASP A 156 16.70 6.51 -25.21
N ASP A 157 17.02 7.81 -25.12
CA ASP A 157 17.45 8.63 -26.26
C ASP A 157 18.78 9.38 -26.05
N TYR A 158 19.44 9.20 -24.90
CA TYR A 158 20.70 9.88 -24.53
C TYR A 158 20.62 11.41 -24.48
N SER A 159 19.42 11.99 -24.53
CA SER A 159 19.26 13.44 -24.36
C SER A 159 19.52 13.86 -22.92
N THR A 160 20.15 15.02 -22.75
CA THR A 160 20.41 15.64 -21.45
C THR A 160 19.33 16.66 -21.13
N ILE A 161 18.83 16.62 -19.90
CA ILE A 161 17.83 17.53 -19.36
C ILE A 161 18.49 18.34 -18.24
N ASP A 162 18.45 19.66 -18.35
CA ASP A 162 18.72 20.57 -17.25
C ASP A 162 17.57 20.54 -16.25
N LEU A 163 17.90 20.32 -14.97
CA LEU A 163 16.93 20.22 -13.89
C LEU A 163 16.85 21.54 -13.13
N GLU A 164 15.62 22.01 -12.92
CA GLU A 164 15.35 23.06 -11.95
C GLU A 164 15.73 22.59 -10.53
N PRO A 165 16.19 23.48 -9.63
CA PRO A 165 16.60 23.10 -8.28
C PRO A 165 15.55 22.29 -7.50
N GLU A 166 14.26 22.57 -7.74
CA GLU A 166 13.12 21.88 -7.14
C GLU A 166 12.98 20.42 -7.60
N SER A 167 13.47 20.11 -8.80
CA SER A 167 13.42 18.78 -9.41
C SER A 167 14.60 17.92 -8.98
N VAL A 168 15.63 18.51 -8.38
CA VAL A 168 16.84 17.80 -7.92
C VAL A 168 16.56 17.16 -6.57
N PRO A 169 16.53 15.81 -6.47
CA PRO A 169 16.31 15.15 -5.21
C PRO A 169 17.47 15.41 -4.25
N ARG A 170 17.15 15.65 -2.98
CA ARG A 170 18.17 15.64 -1.92
C ARG A 170 18.87 14.29 -1.91
N GLY A 171 20.21 14.30 -1.81
CA GLY A 171 21.02 13.08 -1.85
C GLY A 171 21.24 12.50 -3.24
N ALA A 172 20.79 13.16 -4.32
CA ALA A 172 21.22 12.80 -5.66
C ALA A 172 22.73 13.05 -5.83
N GLU A 173 23.42 12.10 -6.45
CA GLU A 173 24.86 12.17 -6.71
C GLU A 173 25.13 11.94 -8.20
N GLN A 174 26.20 12.56 -8.70
CA GLN A 174 26.68 12.33 -10.06
C GLN A 174 27.02 10.84 -10.30
N GLY A 175 26.69 10.35 -11.50
CA GLY A 175 26.93 8.97 -11.92
C GLY A 175 25.90 7.95 -11.39
N LYS A 176 24.95 8.36 -10.56
CA LYS A 176 23.89 7.46 -10.07
C LYS A 176 22.78 7.30 -11.11
N ARG A 177 22.21 6.09 -11.16
CA ARG A 177 21.02 5.79 -11.96
C ARG A 177 19.79 6.31 -11.25
N VAL A 178 18.84 6.78 -12.05
CA VAL A 178 17.57 7.37 -11.60
C VAL A 178 16.43 6.88 -12.49
N LEU A 179 15.20 6.99 -12.01
CA LEU A 179 14.01 6.97 -12.84
C LEU A 179 13.44 8.37 -12.92
N ILE A 180 13.06 8.77 -14.13
CA ILE A 180 12.58 10.09 -14.49
C ILE A 180 11.09 9.99 -14.80
N LEU A 181 10.29 10.78 -14.09
CA LEU A 181 8.90 11.04 -14.41
C LEU A 181 8.77 12.48 -14.93
N LYS A 182 8.17 12.67 -16.11
CA LYS A 182 7.86 13.99 -16.64
C LYS A 182 6.37 14.29 -16.51
N GLU A 183 6.01 15.39 -15.85
CA GLU A 183 4.63 15.90 -15.86
C GLU A 183 4.60 17.38 -16.23
N GLY A 184 3.99 17.69 -17.36
CA GLY A 184 4.01 19.03 -17.92
C GLY A 184 5.45 19.51 -18.15
N ALA A 185 5.82 20.59 -17.48
CA ALA A 185 7.16 21.16 -17.53
C ALA A 185 8.11 20.65 -16.42
N ARG A 186 7.61 19.86 -15.45
CA ARG A 186 8.37 19.42 -14.29
C ARG A 186 8.90 18.00 -14.47
N TYR A 187 10.06 17.75 -13.87
CA TYR A 187 10.68 16.44 -13.79
C TYR A 187 10.73 15.99 -12.33
N TYR A 188 10.39 14.75 -12.09
CA TYR A 188 10.52 14.11 -10.79
C TYR A 188 11.47 12.93 -10.91
N LEU A 189 12.31 12.78 -9.91
CA LEU A 189 13.39 11.81 -9.91
C LEU A 189 13.30 10.93 -8.68
N VAL A 190 13.53 9.64 -8.86
CA VAL A 190 13.59 8.65 -7.78
C VAL A 190 14.67 7.62 -8.08
N ASN A 191 15.21 6.98 -7.05
CA ASN A 191 16.09 5.84 -7.25
C ASN A 191 15.30 4.66 -7.84
N PRO A 192 15.91 3.82 -8.70
CA PRO A 192 15.31 2.58 -9.16
C PRO A 192 15.03 1.58 -8.01
#